data_AF-A0A6G3Z935-F1
#
_entry.id   AF-A0A6G3Z935-F1
#
_cell.length_a   1.000
_cell.length_b   1.000
_cell.length_c   1.000
_cell.angle_alpha   90.00
_cell.angle_beta   90.00
_cell.angle_gamma   90.00
#
_symmetry.space_group_name_H-M   'P 1'
#
loop_
_entity.id
_entity.type
_entity.pdbx_description
1 polymer ?
#
loop_
_entity_poly.entity_id
_entity_poly.type
_entity_poly.pdbx_seq_one_letter_code
_entity_poly.pdbx_strand_id
1 'polypeptide(L)'
;MTVSRWLKQRFLGQRRACQQQSAGFTLLELLIALFIGSIIISGLMFIVTEMLKIERRETAVDNTQRNMKRALEYMASDVAEAIYVYVPDPGTGDWPQPIQDIDAEAIEDLDNVVLAFWRPDFIANSADLPDTCGADEQDCLNLLERRGFYTLVIYEVVPNGDNDAVWDGEARLIRYELPKYTDPKNLEEGYAGEGPIDVDPGDGLHTFTTWEPEPGNAGELSIQPAVLVDFVANPEDGDIDEAQCRDTTGDLI
;
A
#
# COMPACT_ATOMS: atom_id res chain seq x y z
N MET A 1 33.60 81.47 11.17
CA MET A 1 33.16 82.31 12.30
C MET A 1 31.88 83.04 11.90
N THR A 2 31.02 83.29 12.90
CA THR A 2 29.84 84.19 12.92
C THR A 2 28.56 83.77 12.19
N VAL A 3 27.73 83.12 12.99
CA VAL A 3 26.30 83.36 13.20
C VAL A 3 25.89 84.84 13.02
N SER A 4 24.84 85.11 12.25
CA SER A 4 23.80 86.11 12.58
C SER A 4 22.62 85.95 11.60
N ARG A 5 21.46 85.49 12.09
CA ARG A 5 20.35 86.35 12.52
C ARG A 5 19.92 87.34 11.42
N TRP A 6 18.84 87.02 10.72
CA TRP A 6 17.67 87.92 10.69
C TRP A 6 16.38 87.17 10.37
N LEU A 7 15.55 87.04 11.41
CA LEU A 7 14.13 86.77 11.33
C LEU A 7 13.44 87.85 10.50
N LYS A 8 12.45 87.46 9.67
CA LYS A 8 11.12 88.10 9.59
C LYS A 8 10.21 87.19 8.75
N GLN A 9 9.44 86.35 9.43
CA GLN A 9 8.00 86.55 9.58
C GLN A 9 7.24 86.56 8.26
N ARG A 10 6.90 85.36 7.77
CA ARG A 10 5.69 85.15 6.97
C ARG A 10 5.13 83.73 7.15
N PHE A 11 5.07 83.28 8.41
CA PHE A 11 4.38 82.06 8.81
C PHE A 11 3.32 82.40 9.86
N LEU A 12 2.35 83.24 9.48
CA LEU A 12 1.10 83.39 10.21
C LEU A 12 -0.03 83.37 9.18
N GLY A 13 -0.47 82.16 8.84
CA GLY A 13 -1.55 81.89 7.90
C GLY A 13 -2.20 80.57 8.27
N GLN A 14 -3.13 80.66 9.23
CA GLN A 14 -4.18 79.67 9.51
C GLN A 14 -3.74 78.27 9.96
N ARG A 15 -3.37 78.15 11.24
CA ARG A 15 -3.77 76.96 11.99
C ARG A 15 -5.28 77.01 12.17
N ARG A 16 -6.03 76.37 11.27
CA ARG A 16 -7.35 75.86 11.62
C ARG A 16 -7.10 74.78 12.67
N ALA A 17 -7.25 75.15 13.93
CA ALA A 17 -7.59 74.16 14.95
C ALA A 17 -8.99 73.65 14.58
N CYS A 18 -9.05 72.62 13.74
CA CYS A 18 -10.18 71.71 13.82
C CYS A 18 -10.10 71.16 15.23
N GLN A 19 -10.94 71.70 16.12
CA GLN A 19 -11.35 71.00 17.32
C GLN A 19 -11.77 69.61 16.85
N GLN A 20 -10.93 68.61 17.09
CA GLN A 20 -11.38 67.24 17.09
C GLN A 20 -12.40 67.20 18.22
N GLN A 21 -13.67 67.38 17.84
CA GLN A 21 -14.77 66.97 18.67
C GLN A 21 -14.54 65.48 18.89
N SER A 22 -14.07 65.13 20.09
CA SER A 22 -14.11 63.77 20.58
C SER A 22 -15.58 63.40 20.71
N ALA A 23 -16.19 63.03 19.59
CA ALA A 23 -17.47 62.38 19.55
C ALA A 23 -17.25 61.03 20.22
N GLY A 24 -17.82 60.85 21.42
CA GLY A 24 -17.83 59.56 22.08
C GLY A 24 -18.51 58.53 21.19
N PHE A 25 -17.94 57.33 21.14
CA PHE A 25 -18.51 56.21 20.40
C PHE A 25 -19.95 55.96 20.86
N THR A 26 -20.90 55.93 19.93
CA THR A 26 -22.27 55.57 20.27
C THR A 26 -22.37 54.06 20.45
N LEU A 27 -23.20 53.60 21.39
CA LEU A 27 -23.38 52.16 21.67
C LEU A 27 -23.85 51.40 20.41
N LEU A 28 -24.64 52.06 19.56
CA LEU A 28 -25.15 51.51 18.31
C LEU A 28 -24.04 51.33 17.25
N GLU A 29 -23.08 52.24 17.16
CA GLU A 29 -21.95 52.13 16.24
C GLU A 29 -21.03 50.97 16.61
N LEU A 30 -20.82 50.72 17.91
CA LEU A 30 -20.09 49.55 18.41
C LEU A 30 -20.83 48.24 18.10
N LEU A 31 -22.16 48.24 18.21
CA LEU A 31 -22.99 47.08 17.88
C LEU A 31 -22.91 46.72 16.39
N ILE A 32 -22.98 47.71 15.50
CA ILE A 32 -22.84 47.48 14.04
C ILE A 32 -21.42 47.02 13.71
N ALA A 33 -20.39 47.62 14.31
CA ALA A 33 -19.01 47.19 14.10
C ALA A 33 -18.78 45.74 14.54
N LEU A 34 -19.35 45.32 15.66
CA LEU A 34 -19.27 43.93 16.15
C LEU A 34 -20.03 42.97 15.22
N PHE A 35 -21.19 43.38 14.71
CA PHE A 35 -21.96 42.58 13.77
C PHE A 35 -21.23 42.37 12.44
N ILE A 36 -20.70 43.44 11.84
CA ILE A 36 -19.92 43.36 10.60
C ILE A 36 -18.64 42.55 10.83
N GLY A 37 -17.97 42.75 11.97
CA GLY A 37 -16.79 41.98 12.36
C GLY A 37 -17.07 40.49 12.46
N SER A 38 -18.19 40.09 13.07
CA SER A 38 -18.63 38.70 13.15
C SER A 38 -18.82 38.06 11.76
N ILE A 39 -19.44 38.77 10.82
CA ILE A 39 -19.66 38.27 9.46
C ILE A 39 -18.32 38.05 8.74
N ILE A 40 -17.40 39.02 8.84
CA ILE A 40 -16.08 38.92 8.21
C ILE A 40 -15.29 37.74 8.80
N ILE A 41 -15.26 37.60 10.12
CA ILE A 41 -14.56 36.49 10.80
C ILE A 41 -15.15 35.14 10.38
N SER A 42 -16.48 35.02 10.33
CA SER A 42 -17.14 33.79 9.86
C SER A 42 -16.77 33.45 8.42
N GLY A 43 -16.71 34.44 7.54
CA GLY A 43 -16.31 34.25 6.14
C GLY A 43 -14.86 33.76 6.01
N LEU A 44 -13.94 34.34 6.79
CA LEU A 44 -12.54 33.90 6.83
C LEU A 44 -12.40 32.48 7.38
N MET A 45 -13.14 32.16 8.45
CA MET A 45 -13.15 30.81 9.03
C MET A 45 -13.63 29.77 8.02
N PHE A 46 -14.70 30.07 7.28
CA PHE A 46 -15.21 29.18 6.23
C PHE A 46 -14.15 28.87 5.17
N ILE A 47 -13.44 29.88 4.67
CA ILE A 47 -12.38 29.69 3.66
C ILE A 47 -11.27 28.79 4.21
N VAL A 48 -10.80 29.04 5.45
CA VAL A 48 -9.77 28.21 6.08
C VAL A 48 -10.22 26.76 6.21
N THR A 49 -11.48 26.52 6.61
CA THR A 49 -11.99 25.15 6.73
C THR A 49 -12.03 24.42 5.39
N GLU A 50 -12.38 25.11 4.30
CA GLU A 50 -12.37 24.52 2.96
C GLU A 50 -10.94 24.22 2.49
N MET A 51 -9.99 25.13 2.73
CA MET A 51 -8.58 24.88 2.40
C MET A 51 -8.02 23.68 3.17
N LEU A 52 -8.29 23.58 4.47
CA LEU A 52 -7.87 22.43 5.29
C LEU A 52 -8.48 21.10 4.81
N LYS A 53 -9.74 21.10 4.34
CA LYS A 53 -10.37 19.91 3.76
C LYS A 53 -9.67 19.49 2.46
N ILE A 54 -9.33 20.46 1.60
CA ILE A 54 -8.62 20.21 0.34
C ILE A 54 -7.23 19.63 0.63
N GLU A 55 -6.46 20.26 1.53
CA GLU A 55 -5.12 19.77 1.90
C GLU A 55 -5.17 18.33 2.45
N ARG A 56 -6.16 18.02 3.30
CA ARG A 56 -6.35 16.66 3.80
C ARG A 56 -6.64 15.67 2.68
N ARG A 57 -7.53 16.02 1.76
CA ARG A 57 -7.87 15.17 0.61
C ARG A 57 -6.66 14.96 -0.30
N GLU A 58 -5.93 16.02 -0.62
CA GLU A 58 -4.75 15.97 -1.48
C GLU A 58 -3.65 15.13 -0.84
N THR A 59 -3.42 15.29 0.47
CA THR A 59 -2.48 14.47 1.23
C THR A 59 -2.85 12.99 1.22
N ALA A 60 -4.14 12.66 1.38
CA ALA A 60 -4.61 11.27 1.32
C ALA A 60 -4.38 10.64 -0.05
N VAL A 61 -4.67 11.37 -1.13
CA VAL A 61 -4.42 10.91 -2.51
C VAL A 61 -2.93 10.73 -2.79
N ASP A 62 -2.09 11.70 -2.41
CA ASP A 62 -0.63 11.62 -2.62
C ASP A 62 -0.02 10.43 -1.86
N ASN A 63 -0.44 10.21 -0.61
CA ASN A 63 0.00 9.06 0.18
C ASN A 63 -0.41 7.73 -0.49
N THR A 64 -1.64 7.63 -0.97
CA THR A 64 -2.14 6.43 -1.66
C THR A 64 -1.33 6.15 -2.93
N GLN A 65 -1.10 7.16 -3.76
CA GLN A 65 -0.30 7.02 -4.99
C GLN A 65 1.14 6.62 -4.68
N ARG A 66 1.74 7.19 -3.63
CA ARG A 66 3.10 6.84 -3.22
C ARG A 66 3.19 5.41 -2.70
N ASN A 67 2.21 4.97 -1.91
CA ASN A 67 2.16 3.60 -1.39
C ASN A 67 1.94 2.59 -2.52
N MET A 68 1.03 2.88 -3.45
CA MET A 68 0.80 2.03 -4.63
C MET A 68 2.06 1.90 -5.49
N LYS A 69 2.75 3.01 -5.78
CA LYS A 69 4.01 2.97 -6.54
C LYS A 69 5.07 2.09 -5.87
N ARG A 70 5.21 2.21 -4.55
CA ARG A 70 6.14 1.36 -3.78
C ARG A 70 5.73 -0.10 -3.82
N ALA A 71 4.45 -0.40 -3.67
CA ALA A 71 3.94 -1.77 -3.75
C ALA A 71 4.21 -2.37 -5.13
N LEU A 72 3.96 -1.64 -6.20
CA LEU A 72 4.28 -2.06 -7.57
C LEU A 72 5.79 -2.26 -7.78
N GLU A 73 6.64 -1.38 -7.25
CA GLU A 73 8.09 -1.55 -7.28
C GLU A 73 8.53 -2.83 -6.55
N TYR A 74 7.92 -3.13 -5.39
CA TYR A 74 8.18 -4.37 -4.66
C TYR A 74 7.71 -5.61 -5.44
N MET A 75 6.49 -5.59 -5.98
CA MET A 75 5.96 -6.68 -6.82
C MET A 75 6.85 -6.92 -8.03
N ALA A 76 7.27 -5.86 -8.73
CA ALA A 76 8.14 -5.97 -9.89
C ALA A 76 9.51 -6.54 -9.51
N SER A 77 10.05 -6.19 -8.34
CA SER A 77 11.30 -6.76 -7.83
C SER A 77 11.15 -8.26 -7.54
N ASP A 78 10.05 -8.68 -6.90
CA ASP A 78 9.83 -10.10 -6.61
C ASP A 78 9.61 -10.92 -7.89
N VAL A 79 8.84 -10.39 -8.86
CA VAL A 79 8.61 -11.03 -10.16
C VAL A 79 9.90 -11.13 -10.97
N ALA A 80 10.82 -10.17 -10.85
CA ALA A 80 12.12 -10.23 -11.52
C ALA A 80 12.98 -11.41 -11.04
N GLU A 81 12.72 -11.93 -9.84
CA GLU A 81 13.38 -13.10 -9.27
C GLU A 81 12.56 -14.40 -9.45
N ALA A 82 11.36 -14.30 -10.05
CA ALA A 82 10.48 -15.44 -10.22
C ALA A 82 11.04 -16.47 -11.22
N ILE A 83 10.89 -17.74 -10.89
CA ILE A 83 11.23 -18.87 -11.78
C ILE A 83 10.01 -19.30 -12.59
N TYR A 84 8.82 -19.18 -12.01
CA TYR A 84 7.57 -19.55 -12.65
C TYR A 84 6.44 -18.64 -12.19
N VAL A 85 5.70 -18.07 -13.13
CA VAL A 85 4.55 -17.18 -12.88
C VAL A 85 3.29 -17.88 -13.31
N TYR A 86 2.30 -17.94 -12.43
CA TYR A 86 0.97 -18.44 -12.75
C TYR A 86 0.15 -17.37 -13.45
N VAL A 87 -0.57 -17.79 -14.48
CA VAL A 87 -1.53 -16.96 -15.20
C VAL A 87 -2.84 -17.75 -15.21
N PRO A 88 -4.00 -17.11 -14.94
CA PRO A 88 -5.29 -17.77 -15.08
C PRO A 88 -5.51 -18.21 -16.52
N ASP A 89 -6.27 -19.29 -16.71
CA ASP A 89 -6.60 -19.78 -18.05
C ASP A 89 -7.36 -18.68 -18.82
N PRO A 90 -6.89 -18.25 -20.00
CA PRO A 90 -7.52 -17.16 -20.74
C PRO A 90 -8.94 -17.48 -21.24
N GLY A 91 -9.35 -18.75 -21.24
CA GLY A 91 -10.66 -19.21 -21.69
C GLY A 91 -11.68 -19.37 -20.56
N THR A 92 -11.25 -19.71 -19.34
CA THR A 92 -12.16 -19.89 -18.20
C THR A 92 -11.98 -18.87 -17.09
N GLY A 93 -10.84 -18.18 -17.03
CA GLY A 93 -10.45 -17.31 -15.92
C GLY A 93 -9.95 -18.09 -14.69
N ASP A 94 -9.94 -19.41 -14.75
CA ASP A 94 -9.59 -20.25 -13.60
C ASP A 94 -8.07 -20.27 -13.38
N TRP A 95 -7.66 -20.17 -12.12
CA TRP A 95 -6.28 -20.43 -11.72
C TRP A 95 -5.92 -21.91 -11.95
N PRO A 96 -4.67 -22.26 -12.28
CA PRO A 96 -4.28 -23.66 -12.40
C PRO A 96 -4.38 -24.40 -11.05
N GLN A 97 -4.64 -25.72 -11.12
CA GLN A 97 -4.91 -26.61 -9.98
C GLN A 97 -4.04 -26.41 -8.73
N PRO A 98 -2.70 -26.17 -8.77
CA PRO A 98 -1.95 -25.80 -7.57
C PRO A 98 -2.51 -24.68 -6.74
N ILE A 99 -2.98 -23.61 -7.39
CA ILE A 99 -3.48 -22.43 -6.73
C ILE A 99 -4.91 -22.69 -6.23
N GLN A 100 -5.68 -23.52 -6.93
CA GLN A 100 -7.01 -23.93 -6.51
C GLN A 100 -7.00 -24.84 -5.29
N ASP A 101 -5.95 -25.65 -5.15
CA ASP A 101 -5.80 -26.62 -4.07
C ASP A 101 -5.18 -26.02 -2.80
N ILE A 102 -4.73 -24.75 -2.83
CA ILE A 102 -4.29 -24.05 -1.62
C ILE A 102 -5.51 -23.86 -0.72
N ASP A 103 -5.38 -24.35 0.52
CA ASP A 103 -6.44 -24.29 1.52
C ASP A 103 -6.94 -22.85 1.70
N ALA A 104 -8.27 -22.70 1.81
CA ALA A 104 -8.95 -21.41 2.03
C ALA A 104 -8.61 -20.79 3.40
N GLU A 105 -7.93 -21.51 4.29
CA GLU A 105 -7.31 -20.92 5.49
C GLU A 105 -6.07 -20.05 5.15
N ALA A 106 -5.42 -20.27 4.00
CA ALA A 106 -4.25 -19.53 3.56
C ALA A 106 -4.56 -18.33 2.66
N ILE A 107 -5.64 -18.40 1.88
CA ILE A 107 -6.07 -17.35 0.93
C ILE A 107 -7.57 -17.11 1.14
N GLU A 108 -7.98 -15.84 1.29
CA GLU A 108 -9.38 -15.51 1.63
C GLU A 108 -10.32 -15.77 0.44
N ASP A 109 -9.92 -15.41 -0.79
CA ASP A 109 -10.65 -15.68 -2.02
C ASP A 109 -9.73 -15.75 -3.26
N LEU A 110 -9.81 -16.84 -4.03
CA LEU A 110 -9.03 -17.02 -5.24
C LEU A 110 -9.41 -16.04 -6.37
N ASP A 111 -10.64 -15.53 -6.36
CA ASP A 111 -11.12 -14.54 -7.32
C ASP A 111 -10.40 -13.18 -7.13
N ASN A 112 -9.87 -12.94 -5.92
CA ASN A 112 -9.13 -11.73 -5.56
C ASN A 112 -7.61 -11.85 -5.75
N VAL A 113 -7.13 -13.02 -6.17
CA VAL A 113 -5.70 -13.21 -6.45
C VAL A 113 -5.34 -12.46 -7.72
N VAL A 114 -4.34 -11.60 -7.61
CA VAL A 114 -3.85 -10.79 -8.73
C VAL A 114 -2.63 -11.44 -9.37
N LEU A 115 -1.78 -12.07 -8.57
CA LEU A 115 -0.49 -12.58 -9.03
C LEU A 115 0.00 -13.69 -8.09
N ALA A 116 0.42 -14.81 -8.67
CA ALA A 116 1.06 -15.91 -7.95
C ALA A 116 2.31 -16.38 -8.70
N PHE A 117 3.42 -16.60 -8.00
CA PHE A 117 4.66 -17.07 -8.61
C PHE A 117 5.61 -17.73 -7.61
N TRP A 118 6.54 -18.52 -8.15
CA TRP A 118 7.61 -19.15 -7.39
C TRP A 118 8.88 -18.32 -7.43
N ARG A 119 9.42 -18.02 -6.25
CA ARG A 119 10.71 -17.36 -6.08
C ARG A 119 11.71 -18.31 -5.39
N PRO A 120 12.96 -18.40 -5.85
CA PRO A 120 14.01 -19.10 -5.13
C PRO A 120 14.41 -18.30 -3.88
N ASP A 121 14.50 -18.97 -2.74
CA ASP A 121 15.04 -18.40 -1.52
C ASP A 121 16.39 -19.05 -1.20
N PHE A 122 17.42 -18.22 -0.99
CA PHE A 122 18.80 -18.67 -0.86
C PHE A 122 19.27 -18.60 0.59
N ILE A 123 19.83 -19.71 1.07
CA ILE A 123 20.38 -19.80 2.42
C ILE A 123 21.84 -19.32 2.41
N ALA A 124 22.01 -18.05 2.80
CA ALA A 124 23.31 -17.40 2.81
C ALA A 124 24.29 -18.00 3.82
N ASN A 125 23.78 -18.40 4.99
CA ASN A 125 24.57 -18.86 6.12
C ASN A 125 24.52 -20.39 6.24
N SER A 126 25.69 -21.02 6.24
CA SER A 126 25.79 -22.48 6.30
C SER A 126 25.33 -23.06 7.64
N ALA A 127 25.21 -22.26 8.70
CA ALA A 127 24.73 -22.73 10.00
C ALA A 127 23.21 -23.03 10.02
N ASP A 128 22.49 -22.53 9.01
CA ASP A 128 21.06 -22.69 8.80
C ASP A 128 20.75 -23.85 7.82
N LEU A 129 21.79 -24.57 7.38
CA LEU A 129 21.66 -25.80 6.60
C LEU A 129 21.70 -27.03 7.53
N PRO A 130 21.10 -28.16 7.14
CA PRO A 130 21.20 -29.42 7.87
C PRO A 130 22.65 -29.90 8.00
N ASP A 131 23.03 -30.35 9.20
CA ASP A 131 24.38 -30.88 9.45
C ASP A 131 24.54 -32.32 8.90
N THR A 132 23.45 -33.09 8.86
CA THR A 132 23.42 -34.48 8.38
C THR A 132 22.07 -34.81 7.77
N CYS A 133 22.07 -35.48 6.62
CA CYS A 133 20.84 -35.99 6.01
C CYS A 133 20.39 -37.28 6.70
N GLY A 134 19.13 -37.27 7.18
CA GLY A 134 18.50 -38.36 7.92
C GLY A 134 17.64 -39.26 7.02
N ALA A 135 16.39 -39.51 7.41
CA ALA A 135 15.44 -40.32 6.64
C ALA A 135 15.04 -39.67 5.30
N ASP A 136 15.05 -38.33 5.24
CA ASP A 136 14.67 -37.53 4.07
C ASP A 136 15.92 -37.13 3.27
N GLU A 137 16.64 -38.15 2.80
CA GLU A 137 17.97 -37.98 2.19
C GLU A 137 17.93 -37.11 0.93
N GLN A 138 16.91 -37.25 0.08
CA GLN A 138 16.82 -36.49 -1.18
C GLN A 138 16.56 -35.00 -0.97
N ASP A 139 15.60 -34.62 -0.14
CA ASP A 139 15.30 -33.21 0.14
C ASP A 139 16.46 -32.50 0.83
N CYS A 140 17.09 -33.18 1.79
CA CYS A 140 18.29 -32.68 2.44
C CYS A 140 19.44 -32.46 1.45
N LEU A 141 19.71 -33.43 0.56
CA LEU A 141 20.75 -33.30 -0.46
C LEU A 141 20.44 -32.17 -1.44
N ASN A 142 19.19 -32.06 -1.90
CA ASN A 142 18.76 -30.95 -2.76
C ASN A 142 19.00 -29.59 -2.08
N LEU A 143 18.67 -29.47 -0.79
CA LEU A 143 18.85 -28.24 -0.03
C LEU A 143 20.35 -27.92 0.18
N LEU A 144 21.20 -28.91 0.43
CA LEU A 144 22.64 -28.74 0.56
C LEU A 144 23.34 -28.39 -0.77
N GLU A 145 22.91 -28.98 -1.89
CA GLU A 145 23.48 -28.75 -3.21
C GLU A 145 23.03 -27.39 -3.78
N ARG A 146 21.73 -27.09 -3.70
CA ARG A 146 21.14 -25.83 -4.22
C ARG A 146 21.39 -24.66 -3.28
N ARG A 147 21.61 -24.93 -1.98
CA ARG A 147 21.70 -23.92 -0.91
C ARG A 147 20.49 -22.98 -0.89
N GLY A 148 19.31 -23.54 -1.12
CA GLY A 148 18.08 -22.78 -1.22
C GLY A 148 16.89 -23.68 -1.49
N PHE A 149 15.70 -23.11 -1.32
CA PHE A 149 14.41 -23.76 -1.54
C PHE A 149 13.48 -22.78 -2.25
N TYR A 150 12.26 -23.21 -2.58
CA TYR A 150 11.28 -22.36 -3.24
C TYR A 150 10.25 -21.84 -2.26
N THR A 151 9.84 -20.60 -2.48
CA THR A 151 8.75 -19.94 -1.77
C THR A 151 7.71 -19.52 -2.78
N LEU A 152 6.46 -19.95 -2.55
CA LEU A 152 5.32 -19.47 -3.32
C LEU A 152 4.91 -18.12 -2.77
N VAL A 153 4.88 -17.12 -3.64
CA VAL A 153 4.46 -15.76 -3.30
C VAL A 153 3.14 -15.47 -4.00
N ILE A 154 2.15 -15.01 -3.24
CA ILE A 154 0.81 -14.72 -3.75
C ILE A 154 0.42 -13.31 -3.33
N TYR A 155 -0.10 -12.55 -4.28
CA TYR A 155 -0.66 -11.23 -4.06
C TYR A 155 -2.16 -11.29 -4.26
N GLU A 156 -2.89 -10.79 -3.26
CA GLU A 156 -4.35 -10.79 -3.22
C GLU A 156 -4.85 -9.39 -2.87
N VAL A 157 -5.98 -9.00 -3.46
CA VAL A 157 -6.69 -7.77 -3.11
C VAL A 157 -7.87 -8.14 -2.21
N VAL A 158 -7.70 -7.98 -0.90
CA VAL A 158 -8.74 -8.36 0.06
C VAL A 158 -9.68 -7.18 0.32
N PRO A 159 -11.01 -7.34 0.16
CA PRO A 159 -11.96 -6.31 0.50
C PRO A 159 -11.98 -6.07 2.01
N ASN A 160 -12.00 -4.81 2.42
CA ASN A 160 -12.19 -4.45 3.82
C ASN A 160 -13.69 -4.51 4.13
N GLY A 161 -14.07 -5.17 5.23
CA GLY A 161 -15.48 -5.24 5.62
C GLY A 161 -16.03 -3.87 6.03
N ASP A 162 -17.34 -3.65 5.86
CA ASP A 162 -18.05 -2.39 6.14
C ASP A 162 -17.84 -1.79 7.54
N ASN A 163 -17.29 -2.55 8.49
CA ASN A 163 -17.03 -2.13 9.87
C ASN A 163 -15.65 -2.57 10.38
N ASP A 164 -14.65 -2.67 9.50
CA ASP A 164 -13.27 -2.92 9.93
C ASP A 164 -12.78 -1.79 10.85
N ALA A 165 -12.31 -2.15 12.06
CA ALA A 165 -11.87 -1.19 13.06
C ALA A 165 -10.40 -0.79 12.91
N VAL A 166 -9.67 -1.50 12.05
CA VAL A 166 -8.23 -1.36 11.84
C VAL A 166 -7.95 -0.71 10.48
N TRP A 167 -8.70 -1.08 9.45
CA TRP A 167 -8.43 -0.69 8.06
C TRP A 167 -9.53 0.20 7.49
N ASP A 168 -9.16 1.37 7.00
CA ASP A 168 -10.06 2.33 6.36
C ASP A 168 -9.91 2.23 4.82
N GLY A 169 -10.94 1.78 4.11
CA GLY A 169 -10.91 1.69 2.65
C GLY A 169 -11.84 0.62 2.08
N GLU A 170 -11.81 0.45 0.76
CA GLU A 170 -12.62 -0.55 0.07
C GLU A 170 -11.91 -1.91 0.01
N ALA A 171 -10.62 -1.90 -0.31
CA ALA A 171 -9.78 -3.10 -0.29
C ALA A 171 -8.33 -2.79 0.08
N ARG A 172 -7.56 -3.83 0.38
CA ARG A 172 -6.13 -3.79 0.70
C ARG A 172 -5.36 -4.76 -0.18
N LEU A 173 -4.13 -4.40 -0.55
CA LEU A 173 -3.22 -5.31 -1.25
C LEU A 173 -2.36 -6.03 -0.21
N ILE A 174 -2.50 -7.35 -0.17
CA ILE A 174 -1.76 -8.20 0.75
C ILE A 174 -0.88 -9.18 -0.01
N ARG A 175 0.18 -9.61 0.67
CA ARG A 175 1.19 -10.50 0.13
C ARG A 175 1.40 -11.68 1.07
N TYR A 176 1.26 -12.86 0.53
CA TYR A 176 1.50 -14.13 1.19
C TYR A 176 2.85 -14.71 0.76
N GLU A 177 3.58 -15.24 1.74
CA GLU A 177 4.76 -16.07 1.51
C GLU A 177 4.53 -17.45 2.09
N LEU A 178 4.60 -18.45 1.22
CA LEU A 178 4.42 -19.85 1.57
C LEU A 178 5.74 -20.58 1.28
N PRO A 179 6.70 -20.55 2.21
CA PRO A 179 8.01 -21.20 2.04
C PRO A 179 7.89 -22.72 2.23
N LYS A 180 8.71 -23.50 1.50
CA LYS A 180 8.81 -24.96 1.73
C LYS A 180 9.17 -25.27 3.19
N TYR A 181 10.23 -24.63 3.69
CA TYR A 181 10.76 -24.88 5.03
C TYR A 181 10.56 -23.65 5.94
N THR A 182 10.06 -23.86 7.15
CA THR A 182 10.10 -22.88 8.24
C THR A 182 11.44 -22.90 8.96
N ASP A 183 12.01 -24.09 9.15
CA ASP A 183 13.36 -24.29 9.66
C ASP A 183 14.14 -25.23 8.73
N PRO A 184 14.88 -24.67 7.76
CA PRO A 184 15.68 -25.44 6.81
C PRO A 184 16.74 -26.32 7.47
N LYS A 185 17.19 -25.98 8.69
CA LYS A 185 18.22 -26.73 9.40
C LYS A 185 17.70 -28.09 9.88
N ASN A 186 16.47 -28.10 10.37
CA ASN A 186 15.81 -29.30 10.88
C ASN A 186 14.91 -29.96 9.83
N LEU A 187 14.90 -29.43 8.59
CA LEU A 187 13.99 -29.85 7.53
C LEU A 187 12.52 -29.75 7.97
N GLU A 188 12.21 -28.74 8.78
CA GLU A 188 10.86 -28.50 9.22
C GLU A 188 10.10 -27.82 8.09
N GLU A 189 9.14 -28.54 7.53
CA GLU A 189 8.30 -28.07 6.44
C GLU A 189 7.18 -27.17 6.98
N GLY A 190 7.04 -26.00 6.35
CA GLY A 190 5.87 -25.14 6.53
C GLY A 190 4.77 -25.56 5.57
N TYR A 191 5.14 -25.72 4.30
CA TYR A 191 4.25 -26.21 3.27
C TYR A 191 4.87 -27.45 2.66
N ALA A 192 4.09 -28.54 2.71
CA ALA A 192 4.41 -29.78 2.04
C ALA A 192 4.24 -29.60 0.53
N GLY A 193 4.96 -30.38 -0.27
CA GLY A 193 4.75 -30.47 -1.72
C GLY A 193 6.01 -30.33 -2.56
N GLU A 194 5.91 -30.79 -3.81
CA GLU A 194 7.00 -30.74 -4.78
C GLU A 194 7.09 -29.35 -5.43
N GLY A 195 8.27 -28.73 -5.39
CA GLY A 195 8.52 -27.47 -6.06
C GLY A 195 8.72 -27.63 -7.58
N PRO A 196 8.80 -26.52 -8.34
CA PRO A 196 8.90 -26.53 -9.81
C PRO A 196 10.07 -27.33 -10.40
N ILE A 197 11.10 -27.64 -9.61
CA ILE A 197 12.33 -28.33 -10.05
C ILE A 197 12.54 -29.65 -9.28
N ASP A 198 11.54 -30.12 -8.54
CA ASP A 198 11.63 -31.39 -7.81
C ASP A 198 11.10 -32.58 -8.66
N VAL A 199 10.46 -32.28 -9.80
CA VAL A 199 9.93 -33.25 -10.78
C VAL A 199 10.84 -33.48 -11.98
N ASP A 200 11.02 -34.75 -12.38
CA ASP A 200 11.80 -35.19 -13.54
C ASP A 200 11.18 -34.62 -14.85
N PRO A 201 11.95 -33.96 -15.74
CA PRO A 201 11.46 -33.34 -16.98
C PRO A 201 10.76 -34.30 -17.98
N GLY A 202 10.69 -35.60 -17.70
CA GLY A 202 10.04 -36.60 -18.53
C GLY A 202 8.54 -36.83 -18.28
N ASP A 203 7.98 -36.36 -17.16
CA ASP A 203 6.64 -36.81 -16.74
C ASP A 203 5.47 -35.96 -17.24
N GLY A 204 5.74 -34.87 -17.97
CA GLY A 204 4.71 -34.07 -18.67
C GLY A 204 3.65 -33.41 -17.77
N LEU A 205 3.72 -33.65 -16.47
CA LEU A 205 2.91 -33.10 -15.42
C LEU A 205 3.89 -32.45 -14.44
N HIS A 206 4.22 -31.19 -14.72
CA HIS A 206 4.70 -30.25 -13.71
C HIS A 206 3.53 -29.94 -12.76
N THR A 207 2.97 -30.97 -12.14
CA THR A 207 1.78 -30.85 -11.32
C THR A 207 2.21 -30.57 -9.90
N PHE A 208 2.17 -29.28 -9.59
CA PHE A 208 2.25 -28.67 -8.29
C PHE A 208 1.06 -29.04 -7.37
N THR A 209 0.61 -30.30 -7.39
CA THR A 209 -0.72 -30.75 -6.93
C THR A 209 -0.87 -30.94 -5.43
N THR A 210 0.12 -30.59 -4.61
CA THR A 210 0.07 -30.86 -3.16
C THR A 210 0.80 -29.79 -2.35
N TRP A 211 0.63 -28.49 -2.67
CA TRP A 211 1.18 -27.41 -1.85
C TRP A 211 0.24 -27.05 -0.69
N GLU A 212 0.27 -27.87 0.35
CA GLU A 212 -0.63 -27.78 1.50
C GLU A 212 0.18 -27.53 2.79
N PRO A 213 -0.40 -26.83 3.78
CA PRO A 213 0.25 -26.68 5.08
C PRO A 213 0.47 -28.06 5.72
N GLU A 214 1.65 -28.30 6.28
CA GLU A 214 1.99 -29.59 6.90
C GLU A 214 1.02 -29.91 8.06
N PRO A 215 0.39 -31.11 8.09
CA PRO A 215 -0.56 -31.49 9.13
C PRO A 215 0.10 -31.58 10.51
N GLY A 216 -0.08 -30.53 11.32
CA GLY A 216 0.54 -30.36 12.63
C GLY A 216 1.13 -28.96 12.83
N ASN A 217 1.52 -28.31 11.73
CA ASN A 217 2.01 -26.93 11.67
C ASN A 217 0.93 -25.95 11.18
N ALA A 218 -0.19 -26.45 10.64
CA ALA A 218 -1.34 -25.66 10.19
C ALA A 218 -1.88 -24.64 11.23
N GLY A 219 -1.71 -24.90 12.53
CA GLY A 219 -2.14 -23.98 13.60
C GLY A 219 -1.10 -22.92 14.04
N GLU A 220 0.17 -23.07 13.64
CA GLU A 220 1.29 -22.22 14.06
C GLU A 220 2.03 -21.52 12.92
N LEU A 221 1.77 -21.92 11.67
CA LEU A 221 2.05 -21.11 10.49
C LEU A 221 1.13 -19.90 10.53
N SER A 222 1.56 -18.91 11.31
CA SER A 222 1.07 -17.56 11.23
C SER A 222 1.46 -17.06 9.85
N ILE A 223 0.63 -17.38 8.86
CA ILE A 223 0.55 -16.69 7.60
C ILE A 223 0.24 -15.25 8.00
N GLN A 224 1.28 -14.45 8.24
CA GLN A 224 1.14 -13.04 8.50
C GLN A 224 1.28 -12.40 7.13
N PRO A 225 0.17 -12.21 6.40
CA PRO A 225 0.25 -11.51 5.14
C PRO A 225 0.86 -10.13 5.40
N ALA A 226 1.82 -9.76 4.57
CA ALA A 226 2.35 -8.42 4.59
C ALA A 226 1.34 -7.50 3.88
N VAL A 227 0.76 -6.55 4.61
CA VAL A 227 -0.10 -5.52 4.03
C VAL A 227 0.81 -4.50 3.33
N LEU A 228 0.70 -4.40 2.00
CA LEU A 228 1.51 -3.50 1.20
C LEU A 228 0.83 -2.16 0.96
N VAL A 229 -0.48 -2.21 0.74
CA VAL A 229 -1.32 -1.03 0.52
C VAL A 229 -2.60 -1.18 1.32
N ASP A 230 -2.90 -0.16 2.10
CA ASP A 230 -4.09 -0.07 2.98
C ASP A 230 -5.35 0.36 2.21
N PHE A 231 -5.17 1.10 1.09
CA PHE A 231 -6.27 1.56 0.25
C PHE A 231 -6.09 1.17 -1.21
N VAL A 232 -6.96 0.28 -1.68
CA VAL A 232 -7.19 -0.09 -3.07
C VAL A 232 -8.68 0.14 -3.33
N ALA A 233 -9.01 0.85 -4.42
CA ALA A 233 -10.39 0.91 -4.88
C ALA A 233 -10.70 -0.45 -5.53
N ASN A 234 -11.73 -1.14 -5.04
CA ASN A 234 -12.17 -2.41 -5.61
C ASN A 234 -12.97 -2.09 -6.90
N PRO A 235 -12.62 -2.69 -8.04
CA PRO A 235 -13.39 -2.51 -9.27
C PRO A 235 -14.82 -3.08 -9.27
N GLU A 236 -15.25 -3.76 -8.21
CA GLU A 236 -16.55 -4.45 -8.15
C GLU A 236 -17.78 -3.52 -8.15
N ASP A 237 -17.63 -2.23 -7.90
CA ASP A 237 -18.64 -1.24 -8.28
C ASP A 237 -18.49 -0.99 -9.78
N GLY A 238 -19.44 -1.47 -10.59
CA GLY A 238 -19.44 -1.48 -12.07
C GLY A 238 -19.29 -0.14 -12.80
N ASP A 239 -18.20 0.58 -12.51
CA ASP A 239 -17.88 1.94 -12.91
C ASP A 239 -16.56 2.00 -13.72
N ILE A 240 -15.82 0.89 -13.81
CA ILE A 240 -14.77 0.72 -14.81
C ILE A 240 -15.23 -0.15 -15.99
N ASP A 241 -15.72 0.54 -17.01
CA ASP A 241 -15.82 -0.03 -18.35
C ASP A 241 -14.38 -0.36 -18.83
N GLU A 242 -14.12 -1.61 -19.24
CA GLU A 242 -12.80 -2.11 -19.72
C GLU A 242 -12.18 -1.19 -20.80
N ALA A 243 -13.03 -0.42 -21.48
CA ALA A 243 -12.67 0.64 -22.43
C ALA A 243 -11.89 1.83 -21.81
N GLN A 244 -12.00 2.07 -20.50
CA GLN A 244 -11.30 3.18 -19.81
C GLN A 244 -9.84 2.85 -19.49
N CYS A 245 -9.47 1.56 -19.46
CA CYS A 245 -8.09 1.10 -19.24
C CYS A 245 -7.31 0.86 -20.54
N ARG A 246 -7.96 0.97 -21.71
CA ARG A 246 -7.28 0.94 -23.01
C ARG A 246 -6.85 2.34 -23.42
N ASP A 247 -5.55 2.57 -23.59
CA ASP A 247 -5.09 3.71 -24.37
C ASP A 247 -5.63 3.58 -25.82
N THR A 248 -5.80 4.72 -26.48
CA THR A 248 -6.19 4.91 -27.88
C THR A 248 -5.39 4.09 -28.91
N THR A 249 -4.33 3.41 -28.47
CA THR A 249 -3.46 2.54 -29.26
C THR A 249 -3.78 1.04 -29.12
N GLY A 250 -4.67 0.64 -28.19
CA GLY A 250 -5.17 -0.73 -28.09
C GLY A 250 -4.24 -1.74 -27.40
N ASP A 251 -3.13 -1.29 -26.81
CA ASP A 251 -2.27 -2.11 -25.98
C ASP A 251 -2.69 -2.00 -24.50
N LEU A 252 -2.66 -3.13 -23.79
CA LEU A 252 -2.91 -3.21 -22.35
C LEU A 252 -1.76 -2.48 -21.63
N ILE A 253 -2.13 -1.55 -20.74
CA ILE A 253 -1.19 -0.87 -19.84
C ILE A 253 -0.72 -1.84 -18.76
#